data_AF-A0A4Z1BWY0-F1
#
_entry.id   AF-A0A4Z1BWY0-F1
#
_cell.length_a   1.000
_cell.length_b   1.000
_cell.length_c   1.000
_cell.angle_alpha   90.00
_cell.angle_beta   90.00
_cell.angle_gamma   90.00
#
_symmetry.space_group_name_H-M   'P 1'
#
loop_
_entity.id
_entity.type
_entity.pdbx_description
1 polymer ?
#
loop_
_entity_poly.entity_id
_entity_poly.type
_entity_poly.pdbx_seq_one_letter_code
_entity_poly.pdbx_strand_id
1 'polypeptide(L)'
;MTSFLDISSRLRRGLRDRVDLAGQIKLVVDLDTDQGARQVSVDLALAGPDQMVALAPGAVRRRVPADGSGDHRAGELPYVEFHDPGLPWALSFGTAPTLGLICLPEGEGVTLQAGAVPNAILSVSGLGHRLPHPSLFALMAHVQGAGPGAVSRILCPQELRPHVSYLAALVPLTAAGRDAGLGLAPPEGMTGDGGAAWDPGDAQITLPALDWWRFSTGSGRSVQDILRDLRPHGLGAGVQTLPLDDASADLLGLLRGARLPRATLLTDAPQTFPELDALVPALTPKSPDGTPRLPLPSYGGLHAEARDAGEGFVPGRDPAWFRQLNRTPSLRIMAGHGAELVRRHQDEMVGFVRRAAGQIADANMLLGRAFAGLRVGAQLHAQLSRLPDEALLRLAGPAAART
;
A
#
# COMPACT_ATOMS: atom_id res chain seq x y z
N MET A 1 -1.66 5.45 -33.01
CA MET A 1 -2.53 5.91 -31.92
C MET A 1 -2.16 5.13 -30.66
N THR A 2 -1.10 5.57 -29.99
CA THR A 2 -0.57 4.96 -28.77
C THR A 2 -1.19 5.67 -27.58
N SER A 3 -2.35 5.20 -27.14
CA SER A 3 -2.87 5.53 -25.81
C SER A 3 -2.05 4.74 -24.79
N PHE A 4 -0.91 5.30 -24.38
CA PHE A 4 -0.24 4.85 -23.17
C PHE A 4 -1.23 4.92 -22.01
N LEU A 5 -1.14 3.95 -21.10
CA LEU A 5 -1.78 3.99 -19.79
C LEU A 5 -1.40 5.33 -19.13
N ASP A 6 -2.28 6.31 -19.23
CA ASP A 6 -2.25 7.47 -18.36
C ASP A 6 -2.68 6.96 -16.98
N ILE A 7 -1.70 6.51 -16.19
CA ILE A 7 -1.87 6.39 -14.74
C ILE A 7 -2.00 7.83 -14.25
N SER A 8 -3.17 8.41 -14.48
CA SER A 8 -3.58 9.65 -13.87
C SER A 8 -3.85 9.33 -12.40
N SER A 9 -2.77 9.17 -11.62
CA SER A 9 -2.84 9.51 -10.21
C SER A 9 -3.31 10.95 -10.21
N ARG A 10 -4.61 11.17 -9.98
CA ARG A 10 -5.17 12.50 -9.85
C ARG A 10 -4.65 13.06 -8.54
N LEU A 11 -3.41 13.53 -8.56
CA LEU A 11 -2.97 14.57 -7.65
C LEU A 11 -4.02 15.66 -7.80
N ARG A 12 -4.68 16.01 -6.69
CA ARG A 12 -5.51 17.22 -6.67
C ARG A 12 -4.57 18.38 -6.98
N ARG A 13 -4.48 18.75 -8.26
CA ARG A 13 -3.85 19.99 -8.71
C ARG A 13 -4.73 21.14 -8.28
N GLY A 14 -4.62 21.48 -7.01
CA GLY A 14 -5.33 22.58 -6.38
C GLY A 14 -4.34 23.56 -5.76
N LEU A 15 -4.84 24.37 -4.85
CA LEU A 15 -4.02 25.33 -4.10
C LEU A 15 -2.81 24.68 -3.41
N ARG A 16 -2.93 23.43 -2.95
CA ARG A 16 -1.84 22.68 -2.29
C ARG A 16 -0.59 22.45 -3.16
N ASP A 17 -0.69 22.46 -4.49
CA ASP A 17 0.50 22.35 -5.36
C ASP A 17 1.34 23.65 -5.39
N ARG A 18 0.77 24.74 -4.85
CA ARG A 18 1.39 26.07 -4.80
C ARG A 18 1.79 26.47 -3.37
N VAL A 19 1.66 25.54 -2.42
CA VAL A 19 2.05 25.76 -1.04
C VAL A 19 3.56 25.68 -0.92
N ASP A 20 4.16 26.62 -0.21
CA ASP A 20 5.57 26.52 0.15
C ASP A 20 5.76 25.58 1.36
N LEU A 21 7.02 25.34 1.72
CA LEU A 21 7.37 24.50 2.87
C LEU A 21 6.91 25.10 4.21
N ALA A 22 6.51 26.37 4.25
CA ALA A 22 5.95 27.03 5.42
C ALA A 22 4.42 26.97 5.47
N GLY A 23 3.78 26.24 4.54
CA GLY A 23 2.33 26.12 4.49
C GLY A 23 1.62 27.35 3.92
N GLN A 24 2.34 28.29 3.30
CA GLN A 24 1.79 29.53 2.77
C GLN A 24 1.53 29.43 1.27
N ILE A 25 0.45 30.07 0.82
CA ILE A 25 0.15 30.28 -0.60
C ILE A 25 0.05 31.77 -0.86
N LYS A 26 0.83 32.22 -1.83
CA LYS A 26 0.72 33.57 -2.38
C LYS A 26 -0.28 33.58 -3.53
N LEU A 27 -1.44 34.17 -3.29
CA LEU A 27 -2.46 34.43 -4.32
C LEU A 27 -2.35 35.87 -4.81
N VAL A 28 -2.32 36.04 -6.13
CA VAL A 28 -2.46 37.36 -6.75
C VAL A 28 -3.88 37.46 -7.28
N VAL A 29 -4.63 38.44 -6.79
CA VAL A 29 -6.03 38.70 -7.16
C VAL A 29 -6.10 40.02 -7.90
N ASP A 30 -6.72 39.99 -9.07
CA ASP A 30 -7.05 41.20 -9.82
C ASP A 30 -8.35 41.78 -9.27
N LEU A 31 -8.27 42.96 -8.65
CA LEU A 31 -9.42 43.71 -8.17
C LEU A 31 -9.76 44.77 -9.19
N ASP A 32 -10.93 44.66 -9.80
CA ASP A 32 -11.49 45.77 -10.59
C ASP A 32 -12.16 46.75 -9.63
N THR A 33 -11.66 47.97 -9.58
CA THR A 33 -12.15 49.03 -8.69
C THR A 33 -12.62 50.20 -9.51
N ASP A 34 -13.41 51.09 -8.92
CA ASP A 34 -13.87 52.33 -9.56
C ASP A 34 -12.70 53.25 -10.01
N GLN A 35 -11.46 52.95 -9.59
CA GLN A 35 -10.22 53.63 -9.96
C GLN A 35 -9.33 52.82 -10.93
N GLY A 36 -9.83 51.70 -11.47
CA GLY A 36 -9.14 50.80 -12.39
C GLY A 36 -8.73 49.46 -11.76
N ALA A 37 -8.24 48.56 -12.60
CA ALA A 37 -7.78 47.23 -12.20
C ALA A 37 -6.47 47.31 -11.38
N ARG A 38 -6.46 46.68 -10.20
CA ARG A 38 -5.30 46.60 -9.31
C ARG A 38 -5.05 45.16 -8.90
N GLN A 39 -3.80 44.71 -9.03
CA GLN A 39 -3.39 43.42 -8.49
C GLN A 39 -3.07 43.54 -6.99
N VAL A 40 -3.63 42.65 -6.19
CA VAL A 40 -3.35 42.53 -4.75
C VAL A 40 -2.84 41.13 -4.45
N SER A 41 -1.72 41.06 -3.73
CA SER A 41 -1.18 39.79 -3.24
C SER A 41 -1.74 39.50 -1.86
N VAL A 42 -2.29 38.30 -1.67
CA VAL A 42 -2.81 37.79 -0.41
C VAL A 42 -2.05 36.51 -0.06
N ASP A 43 -1.48 36.47 1.14
CA ASP A 43 -0.86 35.27 1.68
C ASP A 43 -1.92 34.51 2.49
N LEU A 44 -2.16 33.26 2.11
CA LEU A 44 -3.10 32.36 2.77
C LEU A 44 -2.35 31.20 3.40
N ALA A 45 -2.54 31.00 4.69
CA ALA A 45 -2.06 29.81 5.41
C ALA A 45 -2.98 28.62 5.13
N LEU A 46 -2.42 27.50 4.68
CA LEU A 46 -3.13 26.24 4.59
C LEU A 46 -2.89 25.36 5.82
N ALA A 47 -3.89 24.55 6.15
CA ALA A 47 -3.76 23.55 7.19
C ALA A 47 -2.67 22.53 6.84
N GLY A 48 -1.74 22.36 7.77
CA GLY A 48 -0.55 21.53 7.65
C GLY A 48 -0.52 20.32 8.58
N PRO A 49 0.59 19.57 8.56
CA PRO A 49 0.75 18.41 9.44
C PRO A 49 0.70 18.79 10.93
N ASP A 50 1.15 19.99 11.28
CA ASP A 50 1.07 20.60 12.63
C ASP A 50 -0.36 20.78 13.15
N GLN A 51 -1.38 20.64 12.30
CA GLN A 51 -2.79 20.69 12.66
C GLN A 51 -3.47 19.31 12.69
N MET A 52 -2.68 18.22 12.66
CA MET A 52 -3.19 16.84 12.72
C MET A 52 -3.60 16.44 14.15
N VAL A 53 -4.77 16.91 14.60
CA VAL A 53 -5.23 16.66 15.97
C VAL A 53 -5.86 15.28 16.16
N ALA A 54 -6.82 14.89 15.31
CA ALA A 54 -7.54 13.61 15.45
C ALA A 54 -8.19 13.20 14.11
N LEU A 55 -8.54 11.92 14.00
CA LEU A 55 -9.32 11.42 12.87
C LEU A 55 -10.81 11.69 13.07
N ALA A 56 -11.48 12.20 12.03
CA ALA A 56 -12.93 12.42 12.08
C ALA A 56 -13.69 11.09 12.31
N PRO A 57 -14.69 11.04 13.21
CA PRO A 57 -15.52 9.86 13.40
C PRO A 57 -16.16 9.39 12.08
N GLY A 58 -16.03 8.11 11.76
CA GLY A 58 -16.57 7.54 10.52
C GLY A 58 -15.72 7.81 9.26
N ALA A 59 -14.54 8.42 9.36
CA ALA A 59 -13.64 8.56 8.22
C ALA A 59 -13.18 7.19 7.67
N VAL A 60 -12.96 6.23 8.57
CA VAL A 60 -12.60 4.85 8.23
C VAL A 60 -13.81 4.12 7.66
N ARG A 61 -13.70 3.73 6.39
CA ARG A 61 -14.68 2.88 5.70
C ARG A 61 -14.50 1.40 6.06
N ARG A 62 -13.25 0.94 6.13
CA ARG A 62 -12.94 -0.48 6.34
C ARG A 62 -11.56 -0.66 6.97
N ARG A 63 -11.46 -1.63 7.87
CA ARG A 63 -10.21 -2.15 8.44
C ARG A 63 -9.99 -3.57 7.93
N VAL A 64 -8.80 -3.86 7.46
CA VAL A 64 -8.37 -5.22 7.12
C VAL A 64 -7.00 -5.43 7.77
N PRO A 65 -6.88 -6.36 8.74
CA PRO A 65 -7.93 -7.25 9.23
C PRO A 65 -9.02 -6.51 10.00
N ALA A 66 -10.19 -7.13 10.16
CA ALA A 66 -11.23 -6.55 11.00
C ALA A 66 -10.79 -6.59 12.47
N ASP A 67 -11.28 -5.65 13.26
CA ASP A 67 -11.03 -5.63 14.70
C ASP A 67 -11.52 -6.93 15.36
N GLY A 68 -10.68 -7.53 16.18
CA GLY A 68 -10.89 -8.81 16.85
C GLY A 68 -10.81 -10.05 15.95
N SER A 69 -10.43 -9.92 14.68
CA SER A 69 -10.25 -11.10 13.81
C SER A 69 -9.11 -12.00 14.29
N GLY A 70 -9.30 -13.32 14.25
CA GLY A 70 -8.39 -14.28 14.89
C GLY A 70 -7.50 -15.10 13.95
N ASP A 71 -7.78 -15.12 12.64
CA ASP A 71 -7.13 -16.03 11.70
C ASP A 71 -6.61 -15.35 10.43
N HIS A 72 -6.34 -14.04 10.47
CA HIS A 72 -5.87 -13.32 9.29
C HIS A 72 -4.61 -13.98 8.72
N ARG A 73 -4.47 -14.01 7.40
CA ARG A 73 -3.34 -14.69 6.76
C ARG A 73 -2.07 -13.89 6.93
N ALA A 74 -1.02 -14.54 7.41
CA ALA A 74 0.28 -13.92 7.64
C ALA A 74 0.89 -13.29 6.35
N GLY A 75 0.64 -13.88 5.18
CA GLY A 75 1.16 -13.37 3.91
C GLY A 75 0.27 -12.33 3.19
N GLU A 76 -0.77 -11.81 3.85
CA GLU A 76 -1.58 -10.69 3.33
C GLU A 76 -1.15 -9.38 3.98
N LEU A 77 -1.18 -8.28 3.22
CA LEU A 77 -0.84 -6.96 3.75
C LEU A 77 -2.08 -6.33 4.41
N PRO A 78 -1.99 -5.94 5.69
CA PRO A 78 -3.02 -5.13 6.34
C PRO A 78 -3.25 -3.83 5.59
N TYR A 79 -4.47 -3.33 5.63
CA TYR A 79 -4.81 -2.03 5.10
C TYR A 79 -6.00 -1.39 5.81
N VAL A 80 -6.07 -0.07 5.69
CA VAL A 80 -7.25 0.73 6.07
C VAL A 80 -7.76 1.48 4.85
N GLU A 81 -9.08 1.56 4.71
CA GLU A 81 -9.77 2.32 3.65
C GLU A 81 -10.53 3.49 4.25
N PHE A 82 -10.53 4.62 3.54
CA PHE A 82 -11.26 5.82 3.93
C PHE A 82 -12.33 6.19 2.91
N HIS A 83 -13.40 6.84 3.40
CA HIS A 83 -14.44 7.38 2.53
C HIS A 83 -13.94 8.52 1.65
N ASP A 84 -13.08 9.39 2.18
CA ASP A 84 -12.48 10.48 1.42
C ASP A 84 -11.20 10.00 0.70
N PRO A 85 -11.15 10.06 -0.65
CA PRO A 85 -9.96 9.69 -1.40
C PRO A 85 -8.75 10.61 -1.16
N GLY A 86 -8.95 11.82 -0.63
CA GLY A 86 -7.87 12.76 -0.31
C GLY A 86 -7.31 12.65 1.11
N LEU A 87 -7.97 11.90 2.01
CA LEU A 87 -7.68 11.92 3.44
C LEU A 87 -6.20 11.67 3.80
N PRO A 88 -5.48 10.67 3.22
CA PRO A 88 -4.08 10.42 3.56
C PRO A 88 -3.14 11.61 3.28
N TRP A 89 -3.52 12.50 2.35
CA TRP A 89 -2.76 13.67 1.93
C TRP A 89 -3.39 14.98 2.41
N ALA A 90 -4.47 14.94 3.20
CA ALA A 90 -5.29 16.11 3.50
C ALA A 90 -4.52 17.23 4.19
N LEU A 91 -3.47 16.90 4.93
CA LEU A 91 -2.59 17.84 5.64
C LEU A 91 -1.17 17.88 5.06
N SER A 92 -0.93 17.29 3.89
CA SER A 92 0.38 17.31 3.24
C SER A 92 0.66 18.68 2.61
N PHE A 93 1.92 19.12 2.71
CA PHE A 93 2.48 20.22 1.93
C PHE A 93 3.12 19.77 0.61
N GLY A 94 3.03 18.49 0.28
CA GLY A 94 3.53 17.92 -0.97
C GLY A 94 2.70 16.75 -1.46
N THR A 95 3.36 15.82 -2.16
CA THR A 95 2.73 14.66 -2.77
C THR A 95 2.74 13.41 -1.87
N ALA A 96 3.53 13.44 -0.79
CA ALA A 96 3.64 12.35 0.16
C ALA A 96 2.42 12.33 1.12
N PRO A 97 1.92 11.15 1.50
CA PRO A 97 0.91 11.04 2.54
C PRO A 97 1.48 11.47 3.89
N THR A 98 0.60 11.94 4.76
CA THR A 98 0.94 12.32 6.15
C THR A 98 0.52 11.26 7.16
N LEU A 99 -0.18 10.22 6.71
CA LEU A 99 -0.69 9.11 7.50
C LEU A 99 -0.09 7.77 7.05
N GLY A 100 0.22 6.91 8.00
CA GLY A 100 0.74 5.56 7.76
C GLY A 100 0.08 4.51 8.66
N LEU A 101 -0.02 3.28 8.18
CA LEU A 101 -0.53 2.15 8.95
C LEU A 101 0.61 1.24 9.40
N ILE A 102 0.79 1.08 10.70
CA ILE A 102 1.76 0.15 11.29
C ILE A 102 1.05 -0.99 12.00
N CYS A 103 1.66 -2.18 11.97
CA CYS A 103 1.18 -3.39 12.64
C CYS A 103 2.30 -3.95 13.51
N LEU A 104 2.13 -3.83 14.82
CA LEU A 104 3.13 -4.26 15.80
C LEU A 104 2.65 -5.50 16.53
N PRO A 105 3.50 -6.53 16.72
CA PRO A 105 3.12 -7.68 17.52
C PRO A 105 2.91 -7.25 18.97
N GLU A 106 1.83 -7.73 19.58
CA GLU A 106 1.61 -7.51 21.01
C GLU A 106 2.65 -8.26 21.83
N GLY A 107 3.13 -7.64 22.90
CA GLY A 107 4.15 -8.22 23.77
C GLY A 107 5.06 -7.16 24.39
N GLU A 108 6.24 -7.59 24.79
CA GLU A 108 7.24 -6.74 25.43
C GLU A 108 7.72 -5.64 24.47
N GLY A 109 7.66 -4.39 24.94
CA GLY A 109 8.08 -3.21 24.16
C GLY A 109 6.99 -2.55 23.31
N VAL A 110 5.73 -2.98 23.38
CA VAL A 110 4.59 -2.29 22.74
C VAL A 110 3.48 -2.05 23.76
N THR A 111 3.16 -0.80 24.04
CA THR A 111 2.06 -0.44 24.96
C THR A 111 1.12 0.58 24.33
N LEU A 112 -0.17 0.47 24.67
CA LEU A 112 -1.20 1.38 24.17
C LEU A 112 -2.02 1.93 25.35
N GLN A 113 -1.99 3.25 25.51
CA GLN A 113 -2.82 3.98 26.46
C GLN A 113 -4.10 4.47 25.75
N ALA A 114 -5.12 3.61 25.70
CA ALA A 114 -6.35 3.88 24.95
C ALA A 114 -7.18 5.08 25.42
N GLY A 115 -7.08 5.47 26.70
CA GLY A 115 -7.86 6.56 27.30
C GLY A 115 -7.21 7.94 27.24
N ALA A 116 -6.06 8.08 26.58
CA ALA A 116 -5.40 9.37 26.41
C ALA A 116 -6.19 10.29 25.46
N VAL A 117 -6.04 11.61 25.64
CA VAL A 117 -6.73 12.66 24.89
C VAL A 117 -5.68 13.56 24.26
N PRO A 118 -5.80 13.96 22.99
CA PRO A 118 -6.93 13.72 22.08
C PRO A 118 -6.98 12.31 21.47
N ASN A 119 -5.87 11.57 21.48
CA ASN A 119 -5.77 10.23 20.90
C ASN A 119 -5.14 9.24 21.88
N ALA A 120 -5.35 7.95 21.62
CA ALA A 120 -4.61 6.90 22.29
C ALA A 120 -3.10 7.05 22.03
N ILE A 121 -2.28 6.79 23.05
CA ILE A 121 -0.82 6.90 22.94
C ILE A 121 -0.23 5.51 22.76
N LEU A 122 0.48 5.32 21.65
CA LEU A 122 1.26 4.12 21.36
C LEU A 122 2.71 4.39 21.75
N SER A 123 3.27 3.55 22.62
CA SER A 123 4.69 3.58 22.98
C SER A 123 5.38 2.31 22.51
N VAL A 124 6.53 2.49 21.86
CA VAL A 124 7.35 1.41 21.30
C VAL A 124 8.76 1.54 21.86
N SER A 125 9.21 0.50 22.57
CA SER A 125 10.48 0.46 23.29
C SER A 125 11.35 -0.66 22.75
N GLY A 126 12.56 -0.34 22.27
CA GLY A 126 13.53 -1.34 21.79
C GLY A 126 13.16 -2.03 20.46
N LEU A 127 12.04 -1.64 19.84
CA LEU A 127 11.55 -2.22 18.58
C LEU A 127 11.53 -1.23 17.40
N GLY A 128 12.20 -0.07 17.52
CA GLY A 128 12.28 0.94 16.45
C GLY A 128 12.76 0.35 15.12
N HIS A 129 13.74 -0.55 15.16
CA HIS A 129 14.28 -1.24 13.99
C HIS A 129 13.26 -2.12 13.23
N ARG A 130 12.11 -2.43 13.85
CA ARG A 130 11.01 -3.17 13.23
C ARG A 130 9.99 -2.27 12.54
N LEU A 131 10.05 -0.97 12.80
CA LEU A 131 9.21 0.01 12.12
C LEU A 131 9.86 0.41 10.80
N PRO A 132 9.11 0.39 9.69
CA PRO A 132 9.58 0.93 8.42
C PRO A 132 9.87 2.44 8.58
N HIS A 133 10.89 2.94 7.87
CA HIS A 133 11.14 4.38 7.82
C HIS A 133 9.93 5.10 7.18
N PRO A 134 9.48 6.27 7.70
CA PRO A 134 8.30 6.98 7.20
C PRO A 134 8.28 7.27 5.68
N SER A 135 9.45 7.41 5.05
CA SER A 135 9.56 7.61 3.60
C SER A 135 8.99 6.46 2.76
N LEU A 136 8.94 5.23 3.28
CA LEU A 136 8.41 4.06 2.57
C LEU A 136 6.89 4.13 2.36
N PHE A 137 6.17 4.89 3.18
CA PHE A 137 4.71 4.97 3.14
C PHE A 137 4.18 5.74 1.93
N ALA A 138 5.03 6.50 1.24
CA ALA A 138 4.65 7.16 -0.02
C ALA A 138 4.17 6.15 -1.08
N LEU A 139 4.65 4.90 -1.03
CA LEU A 139 4.23 3.82 -1.93
C LEU A 139 3.01 3.03 -1.41
N MET A 140 2.61 3.26 -0.16
CA MET A 140 1.60 2.46 0.52
C MET A 140 0.21 3.09 0.49
N ALA A 141 0.11 4.37 0.16
CA ALA A 141 -1.16 5.08 0.02
C ALA A 141 -1.56 5.22 -1.46
N HIS A 142 -2.80 4.86 -1.81
CA HIS A 142 -3.34 5.05 -3.16
C HIS A 142 -4.84 5.36 -3.15
N VAL A 143 -5.33 5.90 -4.26
CA VAL A 143 -6.75 6.09 -4.53
C VAL A 143 -7.23 4.98 -5.46
N GLN A 144 -8.31 4.31 -5.09
CA GLN A 144 -8.98 3.30 -5.91
C GLN A 144 -10.23 3.91 -6.57
N GLY A 145 -10.26 3.85 -7.91
CA GLY A 145 -11.38 4.31 -8.74
C GLY A 145 -11.30 5.79 -9.14
N ALA A 146 -12.16 6.18 -10.08
CA ALA A 146 -12.29 7.55 -10.54
C ALA A 146 -13.77 7.98 -10.52
N GLY A 147 -14.10 9.05 -9.78
CA GLY A 147 -15.45 9.61 -9.71
C GLY A 147 -16.16 9.41 -8.36
N PRO A 148 -17.49 9.58 -8.32
CA PRO A 148 -18.29 9.37 -7.12
C PRO A 148 -18.14 7.92 -6.62
N GLY A 149 -17.65 7.75 -5.39
CA GLY A 149 -17.35 6.44 -4.81
C GLY A 149 -15.87 6.03 -4.83
N ALA A 150 -14.98 6.87 -5.35
CA ALA A 150 -13.55 6.70 -5.16
C ALA A 150 -13.20 6.69 -3.66
N VAL A 151 -12.24 5.83 -3.29
CA VAL A 151 -11.76 5.71 -1.91
C VAL A 151 -10.24 5.74 -1.87
N SER A 152 -9.69 6.09 -0.72
CA SER A 152 -8.26 5.93 -0.46
C SER A 152 -8.00 4.69 0.39
N ARG A 153 -6.83 4.08 0.19
CA ARG A 153 -6.35 2.95 0.98
C ARG A 153 -4.89 3.18 1.37
N ILE A 154 -4.57 2.88 2.63
CA ILE A 154 -3.20 2.82 3.13
C ILE A 154 -2.88 1.37 3.48
N LEU A 155 -1.83 0.82 2.88
CA LEU A 155 -1.28 -0.51 3.16
C LEU A 155 -0.24 -0.43 4.28
N CYS A 156 -0.15 -1.47 5.10
CA CYS A 156 0.98 -1.66 6.00
C CYS A 156 2.09 -2.39 5.24
N PRO A 157 3.33 -1.86 5.21
CA PRO A 157 4.44 -2.51 4.51
C PRO A 157 5.07 -3.66 5.30
N GLN A 158 4.62 -3.91 6.54
CA GLN A 158 5.20 -4.93 7.42
C GLN A 158 4.63 -6.31 7.10
N GLU A 159 5.52 -7.29 6.93
CA GLU A 159 5.13 -8.69 6.80
C GLU A 159 4.60 -9.23 8.14
N LEU A 160 3.43 -9.87 8.11
CA LEU A 160 2.87 -10.48 9.30
C LEU A 160 3.42 -11.89 9.47
N ARG A 161 3.63 -12.29 10.73
CA ARG A 161 4.04 -13.64 11.11
C ARG A 161 2.81 -14.46 11.45
N PRO A 162 2.79 -15.77 11.18
CA PRO A 162 1.68 -16.64 11.57
C PRO A 162 1.60 -16.78 13.09
N HIS A 163 0.38 -16.96 13.62
CA HIS A 163 0.11 -17.18 15.05
C HIS A 163 0.58 -16.06 15.98
N VAL A 164 0.43 -14.81 15.55
CA VAL A 164 0.82 -13.63 16.33
C VAL A 164 -0.38 -12.70 16.48
N SER A 165 -0.58 -12.20 17.70
CA SER A 165 -1.50 -11.08 17.96
C SER A 165 -0.82 -9.76 17.62
N TYR A 166 -1.54 -8.90 16.91
CA TYR A 166 -1.06 -7.62 16.43
C TYR A 166 -1.96 -6.48 16.90
N LEU A 167 -1.32 -5.36 17.21
CA LEU A 167 -1.93 -4.05 17.32
C LEU A 167 -1.67 -3.28 16.02
N ALA A 168 -2.74 -2.93 15.32
CA ALA A 168 -2.69 -2.00 14.20
C ALA A 168 -2.93 -0.58 14.70
N ALA A 169 -2.14 0.38 14.21
CA ALA A 169 -2.31 1.80 14.51
C ALA A 169 -2.11 2.65 13.26
N LEU A 170 -3.06 3.55 13.02
CA LEU A 170 -2.94 4.64 12.07
C LEU A 170 -2.23 5.81 12.76
N VAL A 171 -1.05 6.17 12.25
CA VAL A 171 -0.15 7.14 12.88
C VAL A 171 0.24 8.25 11.91
N PRO A 172 0.59 9.45 12.42
CA PRO A 172 1.25 10.49 11.63
C PRO A 172 2.63 10.04 11.15
N LEU A 173 3.00 10.43 9.93
CA LEU A 173 4.32 10.14 9.35
C LEU A 173 5.34 11.27 9.57
N THR A 174 4.88 12.43 10.01
CA THR A 174 5.71 13.62 10.19
C THR A 174 5.85 14.00 11.66
N ALA A 175 6.98 14.60 12.06
CA ALA A 175 7.21 15.00 13.44
C ALA A 175 6.16 16.04 13.90
N ALA A 176 5.84 17.02 13.05
CA ALA A 176 4.80 18.00 13.35
C ALA A 176 3.42 17.35 13.58
N GLY A 177 3.06 16.35 12.76
CA GLY A 177 1.81 15.61 12.94
C GLY A 177 1.79 14.71 14.17
N ARG A 178 2.92 14.10 14.51
CA ARG A 178 3.08 13.34 15.76
C ARG A 178 2.83 14.25 16.97
N ASP A 179 3.49 15.40 17.02
CA ASP A 179 3.42 16.31 18.16
C ASP A 179 2.00 16.90 18.29
N ALA A 180 1.38 17.29 17.18
CA ALA A 180 0.00 17.74 17.13
C ALA A 180 -1.00 16.68 17.64
N GLY A 181 -0.86 15.42 17.19
CA GLY A 181 -1.73 14.33 17.60
C GLY A 181 -1.52 13.88 19.06
N LEU A 182 -0.34 14.16 19.63
CA LEU A 182 -0.06 13.96 21.06
C LEU A 182 -0.52 15.15 21.93
N GLY A 183 -0.96 16.26 21.32
CA GLY A 183 -1.31 17.49 22.04
C GLY A 183 -0.09 18.26 22.57
N LEU A 184 1.09 18.04 21.98
CA LEU A 184 2.31 18.76 22.31
C LEU A 184 2.39 20.08 21.52
N ALA A 185 2.99 21.09 22.13
CA ALA A 185 3.30 22.33 21.42
C ALA A 185 4.41 22.08 20.39
N PRO A 186 4.34 22.70 19.19
CA PRO A 186 5.39 22.56 18.20
C PRO A 186 6.72 23.11 18.77
N PRO A 187 7.85 22.39 18.60
CA PRO A 187 9.16 22.87 19.03
C PRO A 187 9.53 24.23 18.42
N GLU A 188 10.21 25.07 19.19
CA GLU A 188 10.70 26.36 18.70
C GLU A 188 11.60 26.16 17.46
N GLY A 189 11.29 26.86 16.36
CA GLY A 189 12.03 26.78 15.10
C GLY A 189 11.63 25.62 14.18
N MET A 190 10.67 24.76 14.58
CA MET A 190 10.09 23.78 13.66
C MET A 190 9.34 24.52 12.54
N THR A 191 9.67 24.18 11.29
CA THR A 191 8.98 24.69 10.10
C THR A 191 8.51 23.52 9.25
N GLY A 192 7.39 23.70 8.56
CA GLY A 192 6.84 22.67 7.68
C GLY A 192 6.38 21.42 8.41
N ASP A 193 6.84 20.26 7.96
CA ASP A 193 6.45 18.95 8.49
C ASP A 193 7.34 18.46 9.66
N GLY A 194 8.44 19.15 9.93
CA GLY A 194 9.41 18.78 10.98
C GLY A 194 10.19 17.50 10.69
N GLY A 195 10.12 16.94 9.48
CA GLY A 195 10.75 15.68 9.10
C GLY A 195 9.96 14.44 9.55
N ALA A 196 10.63 13.29 9.63
CA ALA A 196 10.04 11.99 9.94
C ALA A 196 9.53 11.91 11.39
N ALA A 197 8.36 11.30 11.62
CA ALA A 197 7.79 11.12 12.95
C ALA A 197 8.62 10.21 13.87
N TRP A 198 9.43 9.31 13.29
CA TRP A 198 10.37 8.45 13.99
C TRP A 198 11.53 8.07 13.06
N ASP A 199 12.65 7.67 13.65
CA ASP A 199 13.73 6.96 12.96
C ASP A 199 13.77 5.49 13.43
N PRO A 200 14.03 4.50 12.55
CA PRO A 200 14.19 3.10 12.97
C PRO A 200 15.30 2.88 14.02
N GLY A 201 16.26 3.80 14.16
CA GLY A 201 17.29 3.77 15.21
C GLY A 201 16.82 4.20 16.60
N ASP A 202 15.61 4.77 16.73
CA ASP A 202 15.12 5.31 18.00
C ASP A 202 14.85 4.19 19.02
N ALA A 203 15.41 4.37 20.22
CA ALA A 203 15.23 3.42 21.33
C ALA A 203 13.81 3.47 21.93
N GLN A 204 13.17 4.64 21.86
CA GLN A 204 11.84 4.91 22.41
C GLN A 204 11.06 5.78 21.43
N ILE A 205 9.94 5.27 20.95
CA ILE A 205 9.08 5.95 19.98
C ILE A 205 7.69 6.10 20.62
N THR A 206 7.18 7.32 20.66
CA THR A 206 5.84 7.63 21.15
C THR A 206 5.04 8.26 20.02
N LEU A 207 3.90 7.64 19.67
CA LEU A 207 3.07 8.06 18.54
C LEU A 207 1.60 8.18 18.99
N PRO A 208 0.85 9.14 18.45
CA PRO A 208 -0.59 9.14 18.61
C PRO A 208 -1.21 8.10 17.66
N ALA A 209 -2.04 7.22 18.20
CA ALA A 209 -2.84 6.29 17.43
C ALA A 209 -4.19 6.93 17.09
N LEU A 210 -4.26 7.55 15.90
CA LEU A 210 -5.44 8.28 15.39
C LEU A 210 -6.64 7.34 15.12
N ASP A 211 -6.34 6.08 14.79
CA ASP A 211 -7.25 4.93 14.80
C ASP A 211 -6.42 3.70 15.18
N TRP A 212 -7.02 2.73 15.87
CA TRP A 212 -6.33 1.51 16.23
C TRP A 212 -7.30 0.36 16.44
N TRP A 213 -6.81 -0.87 16.24
CA TRP A 213 -7.58 -2.09 16.46
C TRP A 213 -6.64 -3.29 16.67
N ARG A 214 -7.21 -4.41 17.11
CA ARG A 214 -6.45 -5.64 17.37
C ARG A 214 -6.86 -6.74 16.42
N PHE A 215 -5.92 -7.61 16.08
CA PHE A 215 -6.21 -8.83 15.32
C PHE A 215 -5.15 -9.90 15.60
N SER A 216 -5.38 -11.12 15.13
CA SER A 216 -4.43 -12.22 15.20
C SER A 216 -4.33 -12.92 13.85
N THR A 217 -3.17 -13.52 13.60
CA THR A 217 -2.90 -14.26 12.37
C THR A 217 -2.99 -15.77 12.56
N GLY A 218 -3.49 -16.47 11.53
CA GLY A 218 -3.61 -17.93 11.51
C GLY A 218 -2.55 -18.64 10.67
N SER A 219 -2.65 -19.97 10.58
CA SER A 219 -1.82 -20.85 9.72
C SER A 219 -2.28 -20.90 8.25
N GLY A 220 -3.14 -19.97 7.83
CA GLY A 220 -3.77 -20.02 6.51
C GLY A 220 -2.75 -19.87 5.38
N ARG A 221 -2.89 -20.70 4.34
CA ARG A 221 -2.09 -20.57 3.11
C ARG A 221 -2.29 -19.19 2.50
N SER A 222 -1.19 -18.46 2.33
CA SER A 222 -1.18 -17.14 1.70
C SER A 222 -1.28 -17.26 0.17
N VAL A 223 -1.51 -16.13 -0.50
CA VAL A 223 -1.38 -16.04 -1.97
C VAL A 223 0.01 -16.50 -2.41
N GLN A 224 1.04 -16.14 -1.65
CA GLN A 224 2.41 -16.56 -1.93
C GLN A 224 2.52 -18.10 -1.96
N ASP A 225 1.84 -18.79 -1.04
CA ASP A 225 1.81 -20.26 -1.02
C ASP A 225 1.05 -20.83 -2.22
N ILE A 226 -0.02 -20.19 -2.68
CA ILE A 226 -0.75 -20.60 -3.89
C ILE A 226 0.11 -20.38 -5.14
N LEU A 227 0.84 -19.26 -5.20
CA LEU A 227 1.74 -18.96 -6.31
C LEU A 227 2.94 -19.93 -6.35
N ARG A 228 3.42 -20.40 -5.20
CA ARG A 228 4.47 -21.44 -5.11
C ARG A 228 4.00 -22.80 -5.66
N ASP A 229 2.70 -23.08 -5.64
CA ASP A 229 2.14 -24.32 -6.19
C ASP A 229 1.94 -24.29 -7.71
N LEU A 230 2.17 -23.14 -8.37
CA LEU A 230 2.02 -23.04 -9.82
C LEU A 230 2.94 -24.03 -10.52
N ARG A 231 2.33 -24.96 -11.24
CA ARG A 231 3.07 -25.94 -12.05
C ARG A 231 3.27 -25.37 -13.46
N PRO A 232 4.46 -25.57 -14.06
CA PRO A 232 4.68 -25.24 -15.45
C PRO A 232 3.66 -25.96 -16.34
N HIS A 233 3.00 -25.22 -17.23
CA HIS A 233 2.15 -25.80 -18.26
C HIS A 233 2.93 -25.86 -19.57
N GLY A 234 3.16 -27.07 -20.09
CA GLY A 234 3.85 -27.27 -21.36
C GLY A 234 3.00 -26.78 -22.52
N LEU A 235 3.51 -25.85 -23.32
CA LEU A 235 2.84 -25.43 -24.55
C LEU A 235 3.03 -26.50 -25.64
N GLY A 236 1.95 -26.81 -26.38
CA GLY A 236 2.03 -27.72 -27.53
C GLY A 236 2.97 -27.22 -28.63
N ALA A 237 3.62 -28.14 -29.33
CA ALA A 237 4.60 -27.83 -30.36
C ALA A 237 3.94 -27.13 -31.58
N GLY A 238 4.24 -25.84 -31.79
CA GLY A 238 3.82 -25.10 -32.97
C GLY A 238 4.46 -23.72 -33.03
N VAL A 239 5.45 -23.55 -33.91
CA VAL A 239 6.11 -22.25 -34.15
C VAL A 239 5.14 -21.36 -34.93
N GLN A 240 4.51 -20.39 -34.28
CA GLN A 240 3.72 -19.37 -34.98
C GLN A 240 4.66 -18.31 -35.58
N THR A 241 4.43 -17.89 -36.82
CA THR A 241 5.16 -16.77 -37.46
C THR A 241 4.31 -15.50 -37.41
N LEU A 242 4.90 -14.33 -37.13
CA LEU A 242 4.23 -13.03 -37.25
C LEU A 242 4.81 -12.22 -38.42
N PRO A 243 3.97 -11.43 -39.12
CA PRO A 243 4.46 -10.46 -40.09
C PRO A 243 5.18 -9.32 -39.36
N LEU A 244 6.38 -8.97 -39.83
CA LEU A 244 7.09 -7.77 -39.40
C LEU A 244 6.58 -6.58 -40.23
N ASP A 245 6.27 -5.45 -39.58
CA ASP A 245 5.93 -4.22 -40.33
C ASP A 245 7.15 -3.64 -41.05
N ASP A 246 6.90 -2.86 -42.10
CA ASP A 246 7.96 -2.35 -42.99
C ASP A 246 8.93 -1.41 -42.27
N ALA A 247 8.46 -0.64 -41.28
CA ALA A 247 9.30 0.28 -40.52
C ALA A 247 10.34 -0.49 -39.67
N SER A 248 9.91 -1.60 -39.06
CA SER A 248 10.78 -2.47 -38.29
C SER A 248 11.71 -3.30 -39.18
N ALA A 249 11.26 -3.70 -40.37
CA ALA A 249 12.10 -4.37 -41.35
C ALA A 249 13.21 -3.45 -41.89
N ASP A 250 12.86 -2.21 -42.24
CA ASP A 250 13.80 -1.20 -42.72
C ASP A 250 14.84 -0.85 -41.64
N LEU A 251 14.42 -0.69 -40.38
CA LEU A 251 15.30 -0.41 -39.24
C LEU A 251 16.35 -1.51 -39.00
N LEU A 252 15.97 -2.77 -39.24
CA LEU A 252 16.81 -3.95 -39.01
C LEU A 252 17.55 -4.43 -40.27
N GLY A 253 17.36 -3.78 -41.42
CA GLY A 253 17.95 -4.19 -42.70
C GLY A 253 17.38 -5.51 -43.24
N LEU A 254 16.13 -5.85 -42.89
CA LEU A 254 15.43 -7.05 -43.35
C LEU A 254 14.56 -6.75 -44.58
N LEU A 255 14.22 -7.79 -45.35
CA LEU A 255 13.28 -7.65 -46.47
C LEU A 255 11.88 -7.24 -45.96
N ARG A 256 11.24 -6.28 -46.62
CA ARG A 256 9.85 -5.91 -46.34
C ARG A 256 8.92 -7.12 -46.53
N GLY A 257 7.95 -7.26 -45.62
CA GLY A 257 7.11 -8.47 -45.55
C GLY A 257 7.80 -9.70 -44.94
N ALA A 258 9.01 -9.55 -44.36
CA ALA A 258 9.65 -10.63 -43.61
C ALA A 258 8.72 -11.15 -42.52
N ARG A 259 8.54 -12.47 -42.50
CA ARG A 259 7.88 -13.18 -41.40
C ARG A 259 8.97 -13.72 -40.51
N LEU A 260 9.07 -13.18 -39.30
CA LEU A 260 10.00 -13.74 -38.34
C LEU A 260 9.37 -15.01 -37.74
N PRO A 261 10.06 -16.16 -37.76
CA PRO A 261 9.68 -17.24 -36.89
C PRO A 261 9.69 -16.66 -35.48
N ARG A 262 8.59 -16.79 -34.74
CA ARG A 262 8.66 -16.59 -33.31
C ARG A 262 9.65 -17.65 -32.85
N ALA A 263 10.90 -17.26 -32.57
CA ALA A 263 11.76 -18.09 -31.74
C ALA A 263 10.84 -18.53 -30.61
N THR A 264 10.61 -19.83 -30.49
CA THR A 264 9.72 -20.38 -29.47
C THR A 264 10.02 -19.61 -28.22
N LEU A 265 9.07 -18.76 -27.80
CA LEU A 265 9.31 -17.85 -26.69
C LEU A 265 9.65 -18.62 -25.41
N LEU A 266 9.42 -19.93 -25.45
CA LEU A 266 9.87 -20.97 -24.56
C LEU A 266 10.76 -21.95 -25.34
N THR A 267 12.03 -21.59 -25.53
CA THR A 267 13.11 -22.53 -25.86
C THR A 267 13.85 -22.81 -24.56
N ASP A 268 14.25 -24.07 -24.33
CA ASP A 268 15.07 -24.44 -23.17
C ASP A 268 16.47 -23.81 -23.22
N ALA A 269 16.85 -23.28 -24.40
CA ALA A 269 18.10 -22.56 -24.65
C ALA A 269 17.82 -21.17 -25.26
N PRO A 270 17.52 -20.15 -24.43
CA PRO A 270 17.34 -18.79 -24.93
C PRO A 270 18.67 -18.26 -25.50
N GLN A 271 18.66 -17.77 -26.73
CA GLN A 271 19.83 -17.12 -27.33
C GLN A 271 20.07 -15.75 -26.70
N THR A 272 21.28 -15.51 -26.23
CA THR A 272 21.72 -14.21 -25.70
C THR A 272 22.28 -13.35 -26.82
N PHE A 273 21.96 -12.06 -26.80
CA PHE A 273 22.43 -11.07 -27.78
C PHE A 273 23.31 -10.05 -27.06
N PRO A 274 24.61 -10.30 -26.89
CA PRO A 274 25.52 -9.39 -26.18
C PRO A 274 25.61 -8.01 -26.84
N GLU A 275 25.36 -7.89 -28.13
CA GLU A 275 25.37 -6.63 -28.89
C GLU A 275 24.28 -5.65 -28.41
N LEU A 276 23.19 -6.17 -27.83
CA LEU A 276 22.14 -5.34 -27.24
C LEU A 276 22.60 -4.56 -26.01
N ASP A 277 23.67 -4.98 -25.33
CA ASP A 277 24.24 -4.23 -24.21
C ASP A 277 24.72 -2.84 -24.62
N ALA A 278 25.19 -2.68 -25.86
CA ALA A 278 25.59 -1.40 -26.42
C ALA A 278 24.39 -0.54 -26.87
N LEU A 279 23.26 -1.17 -27.21
CA LEU A 279 22.05 -0.50 -27.68
C LEU A 279 21.16 0.01 -26.54
N VAL A 280 21.12 -0.69 -25.39
CA VAL A 280 20.27 -0.30 -24.25
C VAL A 280 20.53 1.15 -23.75
N PRO A 281 21.79 1.62 -23.63
CA PRO A 281 22.06 3.02 -23.31
C PRO A 281 21.61 3.99 -24.40
N ALA A 282 21.74 3.62 -25.68
CA ALA A 282 21.32 4.46 -26.82
C ALA A 282 19.80 4.59 -26.92
N LEU A 283 19.07 3.54 -26.52
CA LEU A 283 17.61 3.51 -26.45
C LEU A 283 17.04 4.16 -25.17
N THR A 284 17.92 4.61 -24.25
CA THR A 284 17.53 5.27 -23.01
C THR A 284 18.14 6.68 -22.94
N PRO A 285 17.58 7.66 -23.66
CA PRO A 285 18.12 9.01 -23.68
C PRO A 285 18.12 9.63 -22.27
N LYS A 286 19.23 10.25 -21.90
CA LYS A 286 19.42 10.90 -20.59
C LYS A 286 19.27 12.42 -20.70
N SER A 287 18.76 13.05 -19.65
CA SER A 287 18.78 14.50 -19.46
C SER A 287 20.22 15.00 -19.25
N PRO A 288 20.52 16.31 -19.38
CA PRO A 288 21.84 16.86 -19.06
C PRO A 288 22.35 16.50 -17.66
N ASP A 289 21.43 16.29 -16.72
CA ASP A 289 21.70 15.91 -15.32
C ASP A 289 21.98 14.40 -15.14
N GLY A 290 22.01 13.63 -16.24
CA GLY A 290 22.28 12.20 -16.26
C GLY A 290 21.05 11.30 -16.00
N THR A 291 19.88 11.88 -15.77
CA THR A 291 18.63 11.15 -15.49
C THR A 291 18.01 10.55 -16.75
N PRO A 292 17.63 9.25 -16.78
CA PRO A 292 16.89 8.66 -17.90
C PRO A 292 15.57 9.40 -18.15
N ARG A 293 15.33 9.87 -19.38
CA ARG A 293 14.07 10.55 -19.76
C ARG A 293 12.97 9.57 -20.14
N LEU A 294 13.34 8.41 -20.68
CA LEU A 294 12.42 7.35 -21.07
C LEU A 294 13.11 5.99 -20.89
N PRO A 295 13.32 5.53 -19.64
CA PRO A 295 13.97 4.25 -19.41
C PRO A 295 13.14 3.11 -19.97
N LEU A 296 13.83 2.16 -20.63
CA LEU A 296 13.21 0.90 -21.02
C LEU A 296 12.71 0.17 -19.75
N PRO A 297 11.43 -0.22 -19.65
CA PRO A 297 10.85 -0.74 -18.42
C PRO A 297 11.53 -2.03 -17.97
N SER A 298 11.90 -2.15 -16.70
CA SER A 298 12.48 -3.39 -16.17
C SER A 298 11.40 -4.38 -15.74
N TYR A 299 11.52 -5.64 -16.19
CA TYR A 299 10.70 -6.73 -15.68
C TYR A 299 11.41 -7.40 -14.50
N GLY A 300 10.71 -7.50 -13.37
CA GLY A 300 11.24 -8.12 -12.14
C GLY A 300 12.15 -7.21 -11.30
N GLY A 301 12.20 -5.89 -11.57
CA GLY A 301 13.09 -4.95 -10.86
C GLY A 301 12.88 -4.95 -9.35
N LEU A 302 11.62 -4.97 -8.89
CA LEU A 302 11.27 -5.07 -7.47
C LEU A 302 11.81 -6.34 -6.80
N HIS A 303 11.79 -7.49 -7.50
CA HIS A 303 12.29 -8.76 -6.96
C HIS A 303 13.81 -8.89 -7.03
N ALA A 304 14.44 -8.13 -7.94
CA ALA A 304 15.88 -8.09 -8.09
C ALA A 304 16.53 -7.02 -7.19
N GLU A 305 15.72 -6.20 -6.50
CA GLU A 305 16.16 -4.97 -5.81
C GLU A 305 17.07 -4.10 -6.71
N ALA A 306 16.80 -4.14 -8.02
CA ALA A 306 17.65 -3.59 -9.05
C ALA A 306 17.02 -2.35 -9.67
N ARG A 307 17.87 -1.50 -10.25
CA ARG A 307 17.43 -0.30 -10.98
C ARG A 307 16.83 -0.65 -12.33
N ASP A 308 16.21 0.33 -12.97
CA ASP A 308 15.65 0.16 -14.30
C ASP A 308 16.70 -0.26 -15.31
N ALA A 309 16.31 -1.17 -16.21
CA ALA A 309 17.16 -1.72 -17.26
C ALA A 309 17.80 -0.64 -18.14
N GLY A 310 17.12 0.51 -18.28
CA GLY A 310 17.61 1.67 -19.01
C GLY A 310 18.80 2.40 -18.38
N GLU A 311 19.11 2.17 -17.11
CA GLU A 311 20.33 2.69 -16.47
C GLU A 311 21.57 1.82 -16.76
N GLY A 312 21.38 0.67 -17.41
CA GLY A 312 22.41 -0.34 -17.62
C GLY A 312 22.47 -1.33 -16.44
N PHE A 313 23.02 -2.51 -16.70
CA PHE A 313 23.16 -3.55 -15.68
C PHE A 313 24.59 -3.61 -15.15
N VAL A 314 24.74 -3.78 -13.84
CA VAL A 314 26.03 -3.86 -13.16
C VAL A 314 26.30 -5.32 -12.74
N PRO A 315 27.29 -5.99 -13.34
CA PRO A 315 27.73 -7.31 -12.90
C PRO A 315 28.12 -7.32 -11.41
N GLY A 316 27.71 -8.35 -10.67
CA GLY A 316 27.99 -8.50 -9.23
C GLY A 316 27.02 -7.78 -8.29
N ARG A 317 26.34 -6.71 -8.75
CA ARG A 317 25.24 -6.06 -8.03
C ARG A 317 23.88 -6.60 -8.45
N ASP A 318 23.63 -6.69 -9.76
CA ASP A 318 22.35 -7.20 -10.26
C ASP A 318 22.37 -8.73 -10.32
N PRO A 319 21.26 -9.43 -10.03
CA PRO A 319 21.17 -10.87 -10.21
C PRO A 319 21.35 -11.29 -11.68
N ALA A 320 22.01 -12.43 -11.91
CA ALA A 320 22.23 -12.95 -13.27
C ALA A 320 20.91 -13.18 -14.03
N TRP A 321 19.91 -13.73 -13.35
CA TRP A 321 18.57 -13.96 -13.92
C TRP A 321 17.89 -12.65 -14.34
N PHE A 322 18.06 -11.57 -13.57
CA PHE A 322 17.44 -10.28 -13.84
C PHE A 322 18.06 -9.62 -15.09
N ARG A 323 19.39 -9.68 -15.20
CA ARG A 323 20.10 -9.25 -16.41
C ARG A 323 19.67 -10.07 -17.61
N GLN A 324 19.63 -11.40 -17.49
CA GLN A 324 19.28 -12.29 -18.60
C GLN A 324 17.85 -12.06 -19.09
N LEU A 325 16.88 -11.93 -18.18
CA LEU A 325 15.48 -11.64 -18.46
C LEU A 325 15.30 -10.35 -19.27
N ASN A 326 16.02 -9.30 -18.87
CA ASN A 326 15.83 -7.98 -19.45
C ASN A 326 16.72 -7.69 -20.67
N ARG A 327 17.81 -8.43 -20.87
CA ARG A 327 18.70 -8.32 -22.04
C ARG A 327 18.34 -9.24 -23.19
N THR A 328 17.72 -10.38 -22.88
CA THR A 328 17.35 -11.36 -23.90
C THR A 328 15.99 -10.99 -24.52
N PRO A 329 15.91 -10.65 -25.82
CA PRO A 329 14.65 -10.18 -26.42
C PRO A 329 13.47 -11.13 -26.25
N SER A 330 13.69 -12.44 -26.40
CA SER A 330 12.64 -13.45 -26.23
C SER A 330 12.09 -13.49 -24.80
N LEU A 331 12.96 -13.47 -23.78
CA LEU A 331 12.56 -13.45 -22.38
C LEU A 331 11.83 -12.14 -22.02
N ARG A 332 12.30 -11.02 -22.56
CA ARG A 332 11.71 -9.69 -22.36
C ARG A 332 10.31 -9.59 -22.98
N ILE A 333 10.13 -10.14 -24.19
CA ILE A 333 8.80 -10.24 -24.85
C ILE A 333 7.86 -11.10 -24.02
N MET A 334 8.32 -12.23 -23.47
CA MET A 334 7.50 -13.06 -22.58
C MET A 334 7.12 -12.35 -21.29
N ALA A 335 8.06 -11.68 -20.65
CA ALA A 335 7.79 -10.89 -19.46
C ALA A 335 6.75 -9.79 -19.74
N GLY A 336 6.83 -9.15 -20.92
CA GLY A 336 5.83 -8.18 -21.38
C GLY A 336 4.45 -8.78 -21.58
N HIS A 337 4.34 -9.95 -22.21
CA HIS A 337 3.06 -10.65 -22.33
C HIS A 337 2.49 -11.11 -20.99
N GLY A 338 3.34 -11.59 -20.08
CA GLY A 338 2.94 -11.92 -18.71
C GLY A 338 2.43 -10.69 -17.95
N ALA A 339 3.15 -9.57 -18.04
CA ALA A 339 2.73 -8.31 -17.46
C ALA A 339 1.42 -7.79 -18.06
N GLU A 340 1.21 -7.93 -19.36
CA GLU A 340 -0.05 -7.58 -20.03
C GLU A 340 -1.22 -8.46 -19.57
N LEU A 341 -1.01 -9.77 -19.47
CA LEU A 341 -2.01 -10.69 -18.95
C LEU A 341 -2.37 -10.33 -17.50
N VAL A 342 -1.36 -10.03 -16.68
CA VAL A 342 -1.56 -9.62 -15.29
C VAL A 342 -2.37 -8.32 -15.22
N ARG A 343 -1.98 -7.30 -16.00
CA ARG A 343 -2.70 -6.01 -16.05
C ARG A 343 -4.15 -6.18 -16.51
N ARG A 344 -4.39 -7.03 -17.52
CA ARG A 344 -5.74 -7.28 -18.07
C ARG A 344 -6.68 -7.95 -17.07
N HIS A 345 -6.17 -8.91 -16.31
CA HIS A 345 -6.96 -9.69 -15.36
C HIS A 345 -6.74 -9.27 -13.91
N GLN A 346 -6.14 -8.11 -13.66
CA GLN A 346 -5.72 -7.70 -12.31
C GLN A 346 -6.87 -7.74 -11.30
N ASP A 347 -8.05 -7.24 -11.68
CA ASP A 347 -9.22 -7.20 -10.79
C ASP A 347 -9.79 -8.59 -10.55
N GLU A 348 -9.68 -9.47 -11.55
CA GLU A 348 -10.16 -10.84 -11.47
C GLU A 348 -9.23 -11.72 -10.63
N MET A 349 -7.91 -11.55 -10.75
CA MET A 349 -6.90 -12.21 -9.93
C MET A 349 -6.95 -11.70 -8.48
N VAL A 350 -7.05 -10.38 -8.26
CA VAL A 350 -7.28 -9.81 -6.93
C VAL A 350 -8.61 -10.31 -6.38
N GLY A 351 -9.65 -10.39 -7.21
CA GLY A 351 -10.95 -10.95 -6.85
C GLY A 351 -10.88 -12.43 -6.47
N PHE A 352 -10.12 -13.24 -7.20
CA PHE A 352 -9.88 -14.65 -6.90
C PHE A 352 -9.13 -14.82 -5.57
N VAL A 353 -8.04 -14.07 -5.38
CA VAL A 353 -7.32 -13.99 -4.10
C VAL A 353 -8.26 -13.62 -2.95
N ARG A 354 -9.10 -12.59 -3.16
CA ARG A 354 -10.10 -12.14 -2.18
C ARG A 354 -11.19 -13.18 -1.92
N ARG A 355 -11.65 -13.94 -2.91
CA ARG A 355 -12.65 -15.01 -2.74
C ARG A 355 -12.08 -16.20 -1.98
N ALA A 356 -10.84 -16.58 -2.27
CA ALA A 356 -10.11 -17.56 -1.48
C ALA A 356 -9.94 -17.09 -0.02
N ALA A 357 -9.83 -15.78 0.24
CA ALA A 357 -9.87 -15.18 1.58
C ALA A 357 -11.29 -15.03 2.15
N GLY A 358 -12.32 -14.90 1.31
CA GLY A 358 -13.72 -14.70 1.73
C GLY A 358 -14.31 -15.91 2.49
N GLN A 359 -13.93 -17.13 2.11
CA GLN A 359 -14.31 -18.34 2.85
C GLN A 359 -13.82 -18.32 4.32
N ILE A 360 -12.73 -17.60 4.59
CA ILE A 360 -12.19 -17.38 5.93
C ILE A 360 -12.98 -16.29 6.67
N ALA A 361 -13.40 -15.23 5.98
CA ALA A 361 -14.26 -14.20 6.59
C ALA A 361 -15.60 -14.80 7.08
N ASP A 362 -16.19 -15.71 6.29
CA ASP A 362 -17.40 -16.43 6.68
C ASP A 362 -17.14 -17.36 7.89
N ALA A 363 -16.00 -18.05 7.91
CA ALA A 363 -15.57 -18.88 9.04
C ALA A 363 -15.33 -18.06 10.32
N ASN A 364 -14.66 -16.91 10.21
CA ASN A 364 -14.46 -15.97 11.31
C ASN A 364 -15.77 -15.39 11.84
N MET A 365 -16.72 -15.07 10.95
CA MET A 365 -18.02 -14.58 11.38
C MET A 365 -18.76 -15.65 12.19
N LEU A 366 -18.66 -16.92 11.78
CA LEU A 366 -19.18 -18.05 12.55
C LEU A 366 -18.47 -18.21 13.90
N LEU A 367 -17.13 -18.18 13.92
CA LEU A 367 -16.33 -18.26 15.15
C LEU A 367 -16.60 -17.09 16.10
N GLY A 368 -16.70 -15.87 15.58
CA GLY A 368 -17.03 -14.67 16.35
C GLY A 368 -18.40 -14.78 17.00
N ARG A 369 -19.41 -15.30 16.29
CA ARG A 369 -20.73 -15.61 16.87
C ARG A 369 -20.63 -16.68 17.97
N ALA A 370 -19.81 -17.70 17.77
CA ALA A 370 -19.59 -18.75 18.77
C ALA A 370 -18.90 -18.19 20.03
N PHE A 371 -17.84 -17.40 19.89
CA PHE A 371 -17.16 -16.74 21.00
C PHE A 371 -18.06 -15.76 21.76
N ALA A 372 -18.88 -14.98 21.03
CA ALA A 372 -19.88 -14.11 21.64
C ALA A 372 -20.89 -14.93 22.46
N GLY A 373 -21.39 -16.03 21.89
CA GLY A 373 -22.28 -16.98 22.58
C GLY A 373 -21.65 -17.57 23.84
N LEU A 374 -20.38 -17.98 23.77
CA LEU A 374 -19.63 -18.50 24.92
C LEU A 374 -19.46 -17.44 26.02
N ARG A 375 -19.12 -16.19 25.67
CA ARG A 375 -19.00 -15.10 26.65
C ARG A 375 -20.32 -14.73 27.28
N VAL A 376 -21.39 -14.64 26.49
CA VAL A 376 -22.74 -14.38 26.99
C VAL A 376 -23.17 -15.52 27.91
N GLY A 377 -22.98 -16.77 27.51
CA GLY A 377 -23.30 -17.95 28.33
C GLY A 377 -22.51 -18.02 29.62
N ALA A 378 -21.20 -17.75 29.59
CA ALA A 378 -20.35 -17.70 30.78
C ALA A 378 -20.78 -16.58 31.73
N GLN A 379 -21.10 -15.39 31.21
CA GLN A 379 -21.58 -14.27 32.01
C GLN A 379 -22.96 -14.55 32.60
N LEU A 380 -23.89 -15.11 31.81
CA LEU A 380 -25.20 -15.55 32.30
C LEU A 380 -25.05 -16.58 33.40
N HIS A 381 -24.22 -17.61 33.20
CA HIS A 381 -23.97 -18.63 34.21
C HIS A 381 -23.38 -18.02 35.48
N ALA A 382 -22.41 -17.11 35.38
CA ALA A 382 -21.80 -16.44 36.52
C ALA A 382 -22.78 -15.53 37.29
N GLN A 383 -23.77 -14.94 36.62
CA GLN A 383 -24.82 -14.15 37.27
C GLN A 383 -25.87 -15.06 37.91
N LEU A 384 -26.27 -16.13 37.22
CA LEU A 384 -27.26 -17.08 37.69
C LEU A 384 -26.74 -17.90 38.89
N SER A 385 -25.47 -18.30 38.90
CA SER A 385 -24.86 -19.05 40.01
C SER A 385 -24.73 -18.24 41.30
N ARG A 386 -24.98 -16.92 41.27
CA ARG A 386 -25.04 -16.06 42.45
C ARG A 386 -26.45 -15.93 43.04
N LEU A 387 -27.48 -16.40 42.32
CA LEU A 387 -28.85 -16.35 42.79
C LEU A 387 -29.15 -17.53 43.73
N PRO A 388 -30.03 -17.36 44.73
CA PRO A 388 -30.50 -18.47 45.56
C PRO A 388 -31.34 -19.47 44.75
N ASP A 389 -31.32 -20.74 45.16
CA ASP A 389 -31.96 -21.86 44.44
C ASP A 389 -33.44 -21.62 44.12
N GLU A 390 -34.20 -20.97 45.02
CA GLU A 390 -35.60 -20.61 44.80
C GLU A 390 -35.79 -19.64 43.62
N ALA A 391 -34.88 -18.68 43.43
CA ALA A 391 -34.92 -17.74 42.31
C ALA A 391 -34.56 -18.43 40.99
N LEU A 392 -33.62 -19.37 41.02
CA LEU A 392 -33.27 -20.21 39.88
C LEU A 392 -34.42 -21.13 39.45
N LEU A 393 -35.11 -21.76 40.42
CA LEU A 393 -36.28 -22.59 40.17
C LEU A 393 -37.45 -21.81 39.57
N ARG A 394 -37.68 -20.57 40.04
CA ARG A 394 -38.70 -19.67 39.46
C ARG A 394 -38.34 -19.23 38.03
N LEU A 395 -37.07 -18.98 37.75
CA LEU A 395 -36.59 -18.63 36.43
C LEU A 395 -36.70 -19.80 35.43
N ALA A 396 -36.37 -21.01 35.88
CA ALA A 396 -36.37 -22.22 35.05
C ALA A 396 -37.78 -22.86 34.90
N GLY A 397 -38.70 -22.60 35.83
CA GLY A 397 -40.04 -23.20 35.85
C GLY A 397 -40.83 -23.11 34.53
N PRO A 398 -40.87 -21.95 33.83
CA PRO A 398 -41.57 -21.82 32.55
C PRO A 398 -40.98 -22.66 31.41
N ALA A 399 -39.68 -23.00 31.49
CA ALA A 399 -39.00 -23.83 30.50
C ALA A 399 -39.16 -25.33 30.81
N ALA A 400 -39.12 -25.71 32.09
CA ALA A 400 -39.36 -27.08 32.56
C ALA A 400 -40.80 -27.55 32.31
N ALA A 401 -41.77 -26.63 32.22
CA ALA A 401 -43.14 -26.93 31.85
C ALA A 401 -43.37 -27.14 30.34
N ARG A 402 -42.34 -26.95 29.49
CA ARG A 402 -42.41 -27.06 28.02
C ARG A 402 -41.66 -28.26 27.44
N THR A 403 -40.99 -29.03 28.29
CA THR A 403 -40.44 -30.37 28.00
C THR A 403 -41.33 -31.41 28.64
#